data_AF-A0A2R5EJA7-F1
#
_entry.id   AF-A0A2R5EJA7-F1
#
_cell.length_a   1.000
_cell.length_b   1.000
_cell.length_c   1.000
_cell.angle_alpha   90.00
_cell.angle_beta   90.00
_cell.angle_gamma   90.00
#
_symmetry.space_group_name_H-M   'P 1'
#
loop_
_entity.id
_entity.type
_entity.pdbx_description
1 polymer ?
#
loop_
_entity_poly.entity_id
_entity_poly.type
_entity_poly.pdbx_seq_one_letter_code
_entity_poly.pdbx_strand_id
1 'polypeptide(L)'
;MAHLAGALGLPCWLLLPHYRVDWRWGGGSGDGNGGGQETSFWYPSLRLFRQAAPGDWPEVVARLAPALAAWAAGKAPHHEGEGGGTAVIGPAA
;
A
#
# COMPACT_ATOMS: atom_id res chain seq x y z
N MET A 1 11.28 6.63 6.36
CA MET A 1 10.68 5.51 7.11
C MET A 1 9.88 4.56 6.23
N ALA A 2 8.93 5.02 5.41
CA ALA A 2 8.10 4.15 4.54
C ALA A 2 8.90 3.15 3.69
N HIS A 3 10.02 3.59 3.08
CA HIS A 3 10.91 2.71 2.31
C HIS A 3 11.50 1.55 3.12
N LEU A 4 11.86 1.78 4.39
CA LEU A 4 12.44 0.75 5.25
C LEU A 4 11.36 -0.27 5.64
N ALA A 5 10.19 0.19 6.06
CA ALA A 5 9.07 -0.70 6.38
C ALA A 5 8.68 -1.55 5.17
N GLY A 6 8.63 -0.95 3.98
CA GLY A 6 8.35 -1.65 2.73
C GLY A 6 9.42 -2.67 2.35
N ALA A 7 10.71 -2.31 2.47
CA ALA A 7 11.81 -3.23 2.21
C ALA A 7 11.84 -4.42 3.18
N LEU A 8 11.35 -4.23 4.40
CA LEU A 8 11.22 -5.30 5.41
C LEU A 8 9.91 -6.09 5.31
N GLY A 9 9.03 -5.77 4.34
CA GLY A 9 7.72 -6.41 4.20
C GLY A 9 6.77 -6.15 5.36
N LEU A 10 7.05 -5.15 6.21
CA LEU A 10 6.22 -4.82 7.35
C LEU A 10 4.97 -4.05 6.91
N PRO A 11 3.81 -4.28 7.56
CA PRO A 11 2.61 -3.50 7.29
C PRO A 11 2.85 -2.04 7.63
N CYS A 12 2.58 -1.15 6.67
CA CYS A 12 2.74 0.29 6.84
C CYS A 12 1.65 1.03 6.07
N TRP A 13 1.05 2.03 6.71
CA TRP A 13 0.07 2.92 6.09
C TRP A 13 0.74 4.27 5.80
N LEU A 14 0.64 4.73 4.56
CA LEU A 14 1.22 5.99 4.11
C LEU A 14 0.12 6.94 3.68
N LEU A 15 0.03 8.08 4.37
CA LEU A 15 -0.91 9.15 4.05
C LEU A 15 -0.23 10.11 3.06
N LEU A 16 -0.93 10.40 1.97
CA LEU A 16 -0.42 11.17 0.84
C LEU A 16 -1.27 12.43 0.64
N PRO A 17 -0.63 13.59 0.40
CA PRO A 17 -1.36 14.80 0.07
C PRO A 17 -2.04 14.69 -1.30
N HIS A 18 -2.97 15.60 -1.56
CA HIS A 18 -3.71 15.63 -2.82
C HIS A 18 -2.78 15.82 -4.04
N TYR A 19 -1.79 16.70 -3.93
CA TYR A 19 -0.86 17.06 -5.02
C TYR A 19 0.60 17.01 -4.58
N ARG A 20 1.54 17.11 -5.55
CA ARG A 20 3.00 17.08 -5.34
C ARG A 20 3.50 15.82 -4.62
N VAL A 21 2.91 14.67 -4.96
CA VAL A 21 3.35 13.38 -4.45
C VAL A 21 4.49 12.83 -5.32
N ASP A 22 5.49 12.22 -4.69
CA ASP A 22 6.59 11.56 -5.39
C ASP A 22 6.06 10.44 -6.27
N TRP A 23 6.64 10.29 -7.47
CA TRP A 23 6.21 9.35 -8.50
C TRP A 23 6.18 7.88 -8.02
N ARG A 24 6.97 7.52 -6.99
CA ARG A 24 7.02 6.16 -6.43
C ARG A 24 5.71 5.71 -5.77
N TRP A 25 4.88 6.66 -5.39
CA TRP A 25 3.59 6.40 -4.75
C TRP A 25 2.42 6.47 -5.73
N GLY A 26 2.72 6.42 -7.03
CA GLY A 26 1.75 6.51 -8.11
C GLY A 26 1.19 7.93 -8.30
N GLY A 27 0.80 8.23 -9.52
CA GLY A 27 -0.05 9.39 -9.80
C GLY A 27 -1.46 9.04 -9.35
N GLY A 28 -2.06 9.85 -8.46
CA GLY A 28 -3.51 10.02 -8.57
C GLY A 28 -3.75 10.50 -9.99
N SER A 29 -4.69 9.88 -10.70
CA SER A 29 -5.07 10.29 -12.05
C SER A 29 -5.04 11.82 -12.13
N GLY A 30 -4.30 12.35 -13.10
CA GLY A 30 -4.03 13.79 -13.23
C GLY A 30 -5.28 14.65 -13.50
N ASP A 31 -6.47 14.11 -13.29
CA ASP A 31 -7.79 14.71 -13.47
C ASP A 31 -8.44 15.15 -12.14
N GLY A 32 -7.74 15.02 -11.02
CA GLY A 32 -8.27 15.43 -9.71
C GLY A 32 -9.34 14.50 -9.16
N ASN A 33 -9.55 13.32 -9.78
CA ASN A 33 -10.45 12.31 -9.26
C ASN A 33 -9.63 11.27 -8.49
N GLY A 34 -9.92 11.10 -7.19
CA GLY A 34 -9.14 10.35 -6.20
C GLY A 34 -8.98 8.83 -6.40
N GLY A 35 -9.03 8.32 -7.62
CA GLY A 35 -8.92 6.90 -7.97
C GLY A 35 -7.48 6.38 -8.15
N GLY A 36 -6.56 6.81 -7.28
CA GLY A 36 -5.18 6.28 -7.29
C GLY A 36 -5.09 4.89 -6.68
N GLN A 37 -4.15 4.07 -7.16
CA GLN A 37 -3.88 2.73 -6.60
C GLN A 37 -3.57 2.80 -5.09
N GLU A 38 -4.26 1.98 -4.30
CA GLU A 38 -4.16 1.97 -2.82
C GLU A 38 -2.93 1.21 -2.30
N THR A 39 -2.10 0.65 -3.18
CA THR A 39 -0.87 -0.09 -2.83
C THR A 39 0.31 0.43 -3.64
N SER A 40 1.51 0.35 -3.08
CA SER A 40 2.72 0.72 -3.82
C SER A 40 3.14 -0.43 -4.74
N PHE A 41 3.48 -0.11 -5.99
CA PHE A 41 4.09 -1.07 -6.92
C PHE A 41 5.38 -1.69 -6.36
N TRP A 42 6.18 -0.87 -5.66
CA TRP A 42 7.49 -1.27 -5.13
C TRP A 42 7.40 -2.00 -3.79
N TYR A 43 6.36 -1.72 -3.02
CA TYR A 43 6.18 -2.26 -1.68
C TYR A 43 4.73 -2.71 -1.48
N PRO A 44 4.40 -3.95 -1.84
CA PRO A 44 3.03 -4.46 -1.69
C PRO A 44 2.56 -4.55 -0.23
N SER A 45 3.47 -4.49 0.76
CA SER A 45 3.14 -4.38 2.18
C SER A 45 2.65 -2.99 2.61
N LEU A 46 2.79 -1.97 1.76
CA LEU A 46 2.33 -0.61 2.03
C LEU A 46 0.92 -0.40 1.51
N ARG A 47 0.09 0.24 2.34
CA ARG A 47 -1.22 0.78 1.96
C ARG A 47 -1.17 2.30 1.89
N LEU A 48 -1.64 2.86 0.79
CA LEU A 48 -1.58 4.29 0.46
C LEU A 48 -2.97 4.92 0.64
N PHE A 49 -3.05 6.03 1.35
CA PHE A 49 -4.28 6.79 1.57
C PHE A 49 -4.07 8.21 1.10
N ARG A 50 -4.79 8.64 0.07
CA ARG A 50 -4.57 9.93 -0.58
C ARG A 50 -5.74 10.87 -0.36
N GLN A 51 -5.45 12.12 -0.02
CA GLN A 51 -6.48 13.15 0.10
C GLN A 51 -7.31 13.26 -1.19
N ALA A 52 -8.63 13.20 -1.04
CA ALA A 52 -9.57 13.46 -2.14
C ALA A 52 -9.52 14.94 -2.57
N ALA A 53 -9.34 15.87 -1.62
CA ALA A 53 -9.19 17.30 -1.86
C ALA A 53 -8.05 17.89 -1.02
N PRO A 54 -7.43 19.01 -1.44
CA PRO A 54 -6.41 19.69 -0.65
C PRO A 54 -6.88 19.99 0.77
N GLY A 55 -6.12 19.50 1.76
CA GLY A 55 -6.41 19.77 3.18
C GLY A 55 -7.43 18.82 3.83
N ASP A 56 -8.06 17.93 3.07
CA ASP A 56 -9.03 16.95 3.58
C ASP A 56 -8.35 15.74 4.25
N TRP A 57 -7.57 16.01 5.29
CA TRP A 57 -7.00 14.97 6.17
C TRP A 57 -8.04 14.22 7.01
N PRO A 58 -9.16 14.83 7.47
CA PRO A 58 -10.19 14.10 8.20
C PRO A 58 -10.73 12.90 7.40
N GLU A 59 -10.97 13.06 6.10
CA GLU A 59 -11.42 11.98 5.22
C GLU A 59 -10.38 10.85 5.11
N VAL A 60 -9.10 11.20 4.97
CA VAL A 60 -7.98 10.23 4.93
C VAL A 60 -7.90 9.42 6.22
N VAL A 61 -8.03 10.09 7.38
CA VAL A 61 -8.00 9.43 8.69
C VAL A 61 -9.24 8.55 8.90
N ALA A 62 -10.42 9.00 8.43
CA ALA A 62 -11.65 8.21 8.50
C ALA A 62 -11.54 6.90 7.72
N ARG A 63 -10.87 6.89 6.56
CA ARG A 63 -10.57 5.66 5.80
C ARG A 63 -9.48 4.79 6.43
N LEU A 64 -8.47 5.40 7.04
CA LEU A 64 -7.37 4.68 7.72
C LEU A 64 -7.83 3.96 8.99
N ALA A 65 -8.65 4.63 9.80
CA ALA A 65 -9.07 4.16 11.13
C ALA A 65 -9.60 2.72 11.16
N PRO A 66 -10.55 2.30 10.31
CA PRO A 66 -11.05 0.91 10.34
C PRO A 66 -9.97 -0.10 9.94
N ALA A 67 -9.09 0.24 8.99
CA ALA A 67 -7.99 -0.64 8.58
C ALA A 67 -6.97 -0.83 9.71
N LEU A 68 -6.63 0.25 10.42
CA LEU A 68 -5.72 0.21 11.55
C LEU A 68 -6.33 -0.55 12.74
N ALA A 69 -7.61 -0.32 13.05
CA ALA A 69 -8.32 -1.02 14.11
C ALA A 69 -8.39 -2.54 13.86
N ALA A 70 -8.65 -2.94 12.61
CA ALA A 70 -8.66 -4.36 12.23
C ALA A 70 -7.27 -5.01 12.43
N TRP A 71 -6.20 -4.32 12.02
CA TRP A 71 -4.84 -4.81 12.23
C TRP A 71 -4.48 -4.93 13.72
N ALA A 72 -4.82 -3.90 14.51
CA ALA A 72 -4.58 -3.90 15.96
C ALA A 72 -5.34 -5.01 16.69
N ALA A 73 -6.53 -5.39 16.19
CA ALA A 73 -7.32 -6.52 16.70
C ALA A 73 -6.77 -7.90 16.29
N GLY A 74 -5.61 -7.97 15.62
CA GLY A 74 -4.96 -9.22 15.25
C GLY A 74 -5.47 -9.86 13.96
N LYS A 75 -6.28 -9.15 13.15
CA LYS A 75 -6.55 -9.60 11.77
C LYS A 75 -5.30 -9.33 10.93
N ALA A 76 -4.53 -10.39 10.69
CA ALA A 76 -3.40 -10.35 9.77
C ALA A 76 -3.90 -9.83 8.40
N PRO A 77 -3.23 -8.84 7.80
CA PRO A 77 -3.59 -8.38 6.47
C PRO A 77 -3.33 -9.51 5.48
N HIS A 78 -4.31 -9.78 4.63
CA HIS A 78 -4.21 -10.71 3.51
C HIS A 78 -3.08 -10.24 2.57
N HIS A 79 -1.99 -11.01 2.54
CA HIS A 79 -0.91 -10.90 1.56
C HIS A 79 -0.97 -12.17 0.71
N GLU A 80 -1.79 -12.16 -0.34
CA GLU A 80 -1.69 -13.16 -1.41
C GLU A 80 -0.46 -12.82 -2.26
N GLY A 81 0.67 -13.37 -1.84
CA GLY A 81 1.88 -13.50 -2.65
C GLY A 81 2.24 -14.97 -2.75
N GLU A 82 1.53 -15.72 -3.62
CA GLU A 82 2.03 -17.02 -4.09
C GLU A 82 3.20 -16.80 -5.04
N GLY A 83 4.32 -17.45 -4.73
CA GLY A 83 5.52 -17.52 -5.56
C GLY A 83 6.58 -18.46 -5.01
N GLY A 84 6.18 -19.44 -4.19
CA GLY A 84 7.03 -20.56 -3.79
C GLY A 84 7.09 -21.60 -4.90
N GLY A 85 7.88 -21.33 -5.93
CA GLY A 85 8.20 -22.32 -6.95
C GLY A 85 9.09 -23.41 -6.37
N THR A 86 8.52 -24.55 -6.02
CA THR A 86 9.27 -25.80 -5.85
C THR A 86 9.90 -26.15 -7.20
N ALA A 87 11.20 -25.92 -7.34
CA ALA A 87 11.96 -26.41 -8.48
C ALA A 87 12.04 -27.94 -8.40
N VAL A 88 11.20 -28.62 -9.17
CA VAL A 88 11.32 -30.06 -9.41
C VAL A 88 12.47 -30.27 -10.40
N ILE A 89 13.62 -30.70 -9.88
CA ILE A 89 14.75 -31.17 -10.67
C ILE A 89 14.42 -32.59 -11.17
N GLY A 90 14.02 -32.70 -12.45
CA GLY A 90 13.96 -33.98 -13.16
C GLY A 90 15.36 -34.39 -13.65
N PRO A 91 15.69 -35.70 -13.70
CA PRO A 91 17.02 -36.15 -14.10
C PRO A 91 17.21 -36.02 -15.61
N ALA A 92 18.38 -35.55 -16.02
CA ALA A 92 18.84 -35.58 -17.41
C ALA A 92 19.14 -37.05 -17.78
N ALA A 93 18.54 -37.50 -18.89
CA ALA A 93 18.91 -38.71 -19.61
C ALA A 93 19.94 -38.38 -20.70
#